data_AF-A0A562S9T8-F1
#
_entry.id   AF-A0A562S9T8-F1
#
_cell.length_a   1.000
_cell.length_b   1.000
_cell.length_c   1.000
_cell.angle_alpha   90.00
_cell.angle_beta   90.00
_cell.angle_gamma   90.00
#
_symmetry.space_group_name_H-M   'P 1'
#
loop_
_entity.id
_entity.type
_entity.pdbx_description
1 polymer ?
#
loop_
_entity_poly.entity_id
_entity_poly.type
_entity_poly.pdbx_seq_one_letter_code
_entity_poly.pdbx_strand_id
1 'polypeptide(L)'
;MRYADSAAELQVLIRRHPELMPSVFLRDDGLAAYYYDGFSLRELRSVFNSDPDQELCVRFGLGAGEWREAVEMALVARSALERRRTFKKI
;
A
#
# COMPACT_ATOMS: atom_id res chain seq x y z
N MET A 1 -12.04 4.50 -12.43
CA MET A 1 -11.72 3.65 -11.28
C MET A 1 -11.36 4.55 -10.11
N ARG A 2 -11.84 4.30 -8.90
CA ARG A 2 -11.57 5.17 -7.74
C ARG A 2 -10.35 4.65 -6.97
N TYR A 3 -9.40 5.53 -6.70
CA TYR A 3 -8.28 5.26 -5.80
C TYR A 3 -8.73 5.41 -4.34
N ALA A 4 -8.11 4.63 -3.46
CA ALA A 4 -8.29 4.79 -2.02
C ALA A 4 -7.54 6.03 -1.52
N ASP A 5 -8.15 6.76 -0.59
CA ASP A 5 -7.55 7.92 0.07
C ASP A 5 -6.95 7.55 1.45
N SER A 6 -7.15 6.31 1.91
CA SER A 6 -6.60 5.77 3.17
C SER A 6 -6.47 4.25 3.17
N ALA A 7 -5.70 3.70 4.10
CA ALA A 7 -5.55 2.26 4.32
C ALA A 7 -6.89 1.62 4.73
N ALA A 8 -7.70 2.30 5.53
CA ALA A 8 -9.02 1.84 5.93
C ALA A 8 -9.97 1.71 4.72
N GLU A 9 -10.01 2.74 3.87
CA GLU A 9 -10.81 2.70 2.63
C GLU A 9 -10.29 1.64 1.66
N LEU A 10 -8.98 1.51 1.52
CA LEU A 10 -8.36 0.48 0.69
C LEU A 10 -8.79 -0.93 1.11
N GLN A 11 -8.84 -1.21 2.42
CA GLN A 11 -9.36 -2.48 2.92
C GLN A 11 -10.82 -2.72 2.51
N VAL A 12 -11.66 -1.68 2.55
CA VAL A 12 -13.06 -1.77 2.11
C VAL A 12 -13.15 -2.07 0.61
N LEU A 13 -12.38 -1.36 -0.23
CA LEU A 13 -12.36 -1.58 -1.68
C LEU A 13 -11.88 -2.99 -2.04
N ILE A 14 -10.80 -3.47 -1.42
CA ILE A 14 -10.27 -4.83 -1.63
C ILE A 14 -11.30 -5.90 -1.25
N ARG A 15 -12.05 -5.69 -0.16
CA ARG A 15 -13.10 -6.63 0.28
C ARG A 15 -14.32 -6.61 -0.64
N ARG A 16 -14.70 -5.44 -1.16
CA ARG A 16 -15.83 -5.29 -2.10
C ARG A 16 -15.51 -5.84 -3.49
N HIS A 17 -14.24 -5.86 -3.88
CA HIS A 17 -13.77 -6.31 -5.19
C HIS A 17 -12.67 -7.38 -5.06
N PRO A 18 -13.00 -8.58 -4.55
CA PRO A 18 -12.02 -9.66 -4.35
C PRO A 18 -11.39 -10.17 -5.66
N GLU A 19 -12.03 -9.95 -6.80
CA GLU A 19 -11.56 -10.32 -8.14
C GLU A 19 -10.44 -9.41 -8.65
N LEU A 20 -10.42 -8.13 -8.24
CA LEU A 20 -9.48 -7.13 -8.74
C LEU A 20 -8.18 -7.14 -7.94
N MET A 21 -7.03 -6.94 -8.59
CA MET A 21 -5.73 -6.85 -7.90
C MET A 21 -5.72 -5.66 -6.93
N PRO A 22 -5.19 -5.79 -5.69
CA PRO A 22 -5.19 -4.69 -4.73
C PRO A 22 -4.55 -3.39 -5.23
N SER A 23 -3.57 -3.47 -6.13
CA SER A 23 -2.84 -2.32 -6.68
C SER A 23 -3.72 -1.37 -7.50
N VAL A 24 -4.81 -1.83 -8.09
CA VAL A 24 -5.71 -0.99 -8.91
C VAL A 24 -6.39 0.14 -8.12
N PHE A 25 -6.38 0.04 -6.80
CA PHE A 25 -6.94 1.04 -5.88
C PHE A 25 -5.87 1.97 -5.32
N LEU A 26 -4.59 1.78 -5.66
CA LEU A 26 -3.51 2.69 -5.32
C LEU A 26 -3.32 3.68 -6.48
N ARG A 27 -3.03 4.93 -6.16
CA ARG A 27 -2.70 5.93 -7.18
C ARG A 27 -1.35 5.58 -7.82
N ASP A 28 -1.28 5.51 -9.14
CA ASP A 28 -0.11 4.99 -9.88
C ASP A 28 1.17 5.80 -9.64
N ASP A 29 1.05 7.12 -9.45
CA ASP A 29 2.16 8.04 -9.13
C ASP A 29 2.36 8.24 -7.62
N GLY A 30 1.62 7.51 -6.78
CA GLY A 30 1.62 7.66 -5.34
C GLY A 30 2.69 6.83 -4.64
N LEU A 31 3.13 7.32 -3.48
CA LEU A 31 4.11 6.63 -2.64
C LEU A 31 3.67 5.20 -2.24
N ALA A 32 2.37 4.98 -2.07
CA ALA A 32 1.83 3.65 -1.77
C ALA A 32 2.06 2.65 -2.92
N ALA A 33 1.91 3.09 -4.19
CA ALA A 33 2.19 2.24 -5.35
C ALA A 33 3.69 1.96 -5.49
N TYR A 34 4.54 2.98 -5.30
CA TYR A 34 6.00 2.83 -5.25
C TYR A 34 6.44 1.75 -4.25
N TYR A 35 5.94 1.84 -3.01
CA TYR A 35 6.24 0.86 -1.97
C TYR A 35 5.64 -0.51 -2.27
N TYR A 36 4.41 -0.56 -2.79
CA TYR A 36 3.78 -1.82 -3.19
C TYR A 36 4.69 -2.54 -4.20
N ASP A 37 5.11 -1.89 -5.27
CA ASP A 37 5.88 -2.56 -6.33
C ASP A 37 7.29 -2.95 -5.92
N GLY A 38 7.98 -2.11 -5.15
CA GLY A 38 9.39 -2.31 -4.83
C GLY A 38 9.69 -3.16 -3.59
N PHE A 39 8.73 -3.35 -2.69
CA PHE A 39 9.02 -3.87 -1.34
C PHE A 39 8.25 -5.14 -1.02
N SER A 40 8.93 -6.06 -0.34
CA SER A 40 8.32 -7.23 0.30
C SER A 40 7.51 -6.82 1.54
N LEU A 41 6.62 -7.71 1.99
CA LEU A 41 5.83 -7.47 3.20
C LEU A 41 6.70 -7.26 4.46
N ARG A 42 7.87 -7.90 4.52
CA ARG A 42 8.81 -7.73 5.63
C ARG A 42 9.45 -6.34 5.61
N GLU A 43 9.90 -5.88 4.45
CA GLU A 43 10.52 -4.56 4.31
C GLU A 43 9.50 -3.46 4.58
N LEU A 44 8.28 -3.58 4.07
CA LEU A 44 7.19 -2.64 4.36
C LEU A 44 6.89 -2.54 5.86
N ARG A 45 6.94 -3.66 6.60
CA ARG A 45 6.76 -3.64 8.07
C ARG A 45 7.91 -2.90 8.75
N SER A 46 9.13 -3.03 8.25
CA SER A 46 10.28 -2.28 8.77
C SER A 46 10.12 -0.79 8.49
N VAL A 47 9.77 -0.41 7.27
CA VAL A 47 9.51 0.99 6.87
C VAL A 47 8.39 1.58 7.73
N PHE A 48 7.29 0.86 7.91
CA PHE A 48 6.17 1.33 8.73
C PHE A 48 6.52 1.57 10.20
N ASN A 49 7.62 1.00 10.72
CA ASN A 49 8.10 1.24 12.09
C ASN A 49 9.30 2.20 12.16
N SER A 50 9.73 2.75 11.01
CA SER A 50 10.86 3.69 10.92
C SER A 50 10.38 5.14 10.89
N ASP A 51 11.27 6.10 11.11
CA ASP A 51 10.91 7.50 10.89
C ASP A 51 10.57 7.77 9.41
N PRO A 52 9.68 8.74 9.13
CA PRO A 52 9.37 9.12 7.75
C PRO A 52 10.63 9.52 6.99
N ASP A 53 10.79 8.90 5.82
CA ASP A 53 11.87 9.23 4.91
C ASP A 53 11.65 10.64 4.34
N GLN A 54 12.49 11.60 4.75
CA GLN A 54 12.33 13.00 4.36
C GLN A 54 12.51 13.22 2.86
N GLU A 55 13.38 12.45 2.20
CA GLU A 55 13.60 12.58 0.76
C GLU A 55 12.35 12.12 0.00
N LEU A 56 11.77 10.99 0.41
CA LEU A 56 10.52 10.51 -0.19
C LEU A 56 9.34 11.42 0.14
N CYS A 57 9.27 11.97 1.36
CA CYS A 57 8.25 12.96 1.70
C CYS A 57 8.32 14.16 0.75
N VAL A 58 9.51 14.73 0.52
CA VAL A 58 9.70 15.85 -0.41
C VAL A 58 9.36 15.44 -1.85
N ARG A 59 9.85 14.28 -2.30
CA ARG A 59 9.65 13.79 -3.67
C ARG A 59 8.18 13.61 -4.03
N PHE A 60 7.38 13.11 -3.09
CA PHE A 60 5.95 12.84 -3.30
C PHE A 60 5.05 13.97 -2.76
N GLY A 61 5.62 15.04 -2.21
CA GLY A 61 4.89 16.19 -1.67
C GLY A 61 4.02 15.85 -0.44
N LEU A 62 4.51 14.95 0.42
CA LEU A 62 3.79 14.42 1.58
C LEU A 62 4.33 14.95 2.90
N GLY A 63 3.45 15.17 3.86
CA GLY A 63 3.80 15.28 5.27
C GLY A 63 4.11 13.92 5.91
N ALA A 64 4.68 13.95 7.11
CA ALA A 64 5.02 12.74 7.88
C ALA A 64 3.83 11.78 8.11
N GLY A 65 2.63 12.33 8.37
CA GLY A 65 1.41 11.54 8.54
C GLY A 65 0.95 10.87 7.25
N GLU A 66 0.96 11.61 6.15
CA GLU A 66 0.58 11.11 4.82
C GLU A 66 1.57 10.06 4.30
N TRP A 67 2.87 10.22 4.61
CA TRP A 67 3.88 9.20 4.35
C TRP A 67 3.55 7.89 5.06
N ARG A 68 3.22 7.96 6.36
CA ARG A 68 2.90 6.76 7.14
C ARG A 68 1.61 6.10 6.66
N GLU A 69 0.59 6.89 6.30
CA GLU A 69 -0.64 6.40 5.68
C GLU A 69 -0.34 5.68 4.35
N ALA A 70 0.50 6.24 3.49
CA ALA A 70 0.89 5.62 2.23
C ALA A 70 1.64 4.29 2.41
N VAL A 71 2.53 4.20 3.41
CA VAL A 71 3.20 2.95 3.79
C VAL A 71 2.19 1.92 4.29
N GLU A 72 1.20 2.33 5.09
CA GLU A 72 0.13 1.45 5.57
C GLU A 72 -0.74 0.93 4.42
N MET A 73 -1.08 1.79 3.45
CA MET A 73 -1.80 1.38 2.25
C MET A 73 -1.02 0.32 1.45
N ALA A 74 0.29 0.52 1.27
CA ALA A 74 1.15 -0.46 0.61
C ALA A 74 1.17 -1.80 1.37
N LEU A 75 1.26 -1.76 2.72
CA LEU A 75 1.17 -2.93 3.59
C LEU A 75 -0.15 -3.69 3.41
N VAL A 76 -1.28 -2.98 3.40
CA VAL A 76 -2.61 -3.56 3.20
C VAL A 76 -2.70 -4.25 1.84
N ALA A 77 -2.30 -3.55 0.78
CA ALA A 77 -2.35 -4.07 -0.59
C ALA A 77 -1.45 -5.30 -0.76
N ARG A 78 -0.20 -5.28 -0.25
CA ARG A 78 0.70 -6.44 -0.31
C ARG A 78 0.23 -7.60 0.56
N SER A 79 -0.27 -7.33 1.77
CA SER A 79 -0.85 -8.37 2.61
C SER A 79 -2.07 -9.04 1.96
N ALA A 80 -2.87 -8.29 1.20
CA ALA A 80 -3.99 -8.85 0.45
C ALA A 80 -3.51 -9.71 -0.73
N LEU A 81 -2.48 -9.28 -1.46
CA LEU A 81 -1.91 -10.07 -2.55
C LEU A 81 -1.30 -11.39 -2.05
N GLU A 82 -0.50 -11.36 -0.99
CA GLU A 82 0.15 -12.55 -0.44
C GLU A 82 -0.88 -13.59 0.02
N ARG A 83 -1.96 -13.16 0.68
CA ARG A 83 -3.07 -14.04 1.03
C ARG A 83 -3.65 -14.74 -0.20
N ARG A 84 -3.93 -13.99 -1.29
CA ARG A 84 -4.45 -14.56 -2.55
C ARG A 84 -3.48 -15.57 -3.17
N ARG A 85 -2.17 -15.30 -3.12
CA ARG A 85 -1.13 -16.23 -3.61
C ARG A 85 -1.12 -17.54 -2.82
N THR A 86 -1.29 -17.47 -1.50
CA THR A 86 -1.39 -18.67 -0.64
C THR A 86 -2.63 -19.51 -0.99
N PHE A 87 -3.79 -18.87 -1.17
CA PHE A 87 -5.03 -19.60 -1.50
C PHE A 87 -5.06 -20.20 -2.92
N LYS A 88 -4.26 -19.67 -3.86
CA LYS A 88 -4.12 -20.25 -5.22
C LYS A 88 -3.18 -21.47 -5.29
N LYS A 89 -2.46 -21.80 -4.22
CA LYS A 89 -1.52 -22.94 -4.17
C LYS A 89 -2.14 -24.26 -3.67
N ILE A 90 -3.47 -24.33 -3.59
CA ILE A 90 -4.26 -25.52 -3.20
C ILE A 90 -5.13 -25.90 -4.39
#